data_AF-A0A7S0R1N0-F1
#
_entry.id   AF-A0A7S0R1N0-F1
#
_cell.length_a   1.000
_cell.length_b   1.000
_cell.length_c   1.000
_cell.angle_alpha   90.00
_cell.angle_beta   90.00
_cell.angle_gamma   90.00
#
_symmetry.space_group_name_H-M   'P 1'
#
loop_
_entity.id
_entity.type
_entity.pdbx_description
1 polymer ?
#
loop_
_entity_poly.entity_id
_entity_poly.type
_entity_poly.pdbx_seq_one_letter_code
_entity_poly.pdbx_strand_id
1 'polypeptide(L)'
;RINRGLVDPSPPPTSPPGPASDSEAVVQINILDIFGFEAFRVNSLEQLCINYANEALQHQFNKHVLRREQEEYEAEGIAWERVDFADNQACVELIQGRHGGLLGLLDEEC
;
A
#
# COMPACT_ATOMS: atom_id res chain seq x y z
N ARG A 1 28.49 -72.21 -26.20
CA ARG A 1 28.63 -72.69 -24.80
C ARG A 1 29.76 -71.84 -24.22
N ILE A 2 29.59 -70.86 -23.34
CA ILE A 2 29.00 -70.87 -21.99
C ILE A 2 28.44 -69.46 -21.67
N ASN A 3 27.27 -69.37 -21.02
CA ASN A 3 26.66 -68.14 -20.47
C ASN A 3 27.51 -67.50 -19.36
N ARG A 4 27.43 -66.17 -19.19
CA ARG A 4 26.83 -65.48 -18.02
C ARG A 4 27.32 -64.02 -17.91
N GLY A 5 26.38 -63.07 -17.85
CA GLY A 5 26.64 -61.71 -17.41
C GLY A 5 25.80 -60.65 -18.11
N LEU A 6 24.47 -60.73 -17.94
CA LEU A 6 23.56 -59.63 -18.22
C LEU A 6 23.91 -58.49 -17.26
N VAL A 7 24.58 -57.44 -17.76
CA VAL A 7 24.73 -56.16 -17.05
C VAL A 7 23.71 -55.23 -17.69
N ASP A 8 22.65 -54.93 -16.96
CA ASP A 8 21.64 -53.94 -17.37
C ASP A 8 22.33 -52.59 -17.64
N PRO A 9 21.97 -51.86 -18.71
CA PRO A 9 22.42 -50.50 -18.89
C PRO A 9 21.80 -49.63 -17.79
N SER A 10 22.66 -49.02 -16.98
CA SER A 10 22.29 -48.00 -16.00
C SER A 10 21.38 -46.93 -16.65
N PRO A 11 20.32 -46.46 -15.96
CA PRO A 11 19.45 -45.43 -16.50
C PRO A 11 20.23 -44.15 -16.80
N PRO A 12 19.84 -43.37 -17.82
CA PRO A 12 20.52 -42.12 -18.15
C PRO A 12 20.50 -41.17 -16.94
N PRO A 13 21.52 -40.32 -16.78
CA PRO A 13 21.56 -39.36 -15.69
C PRO A 13 20.30 -38.49 -15.75
N THR A 14 19.51 -38.50 -14.67
CA THR A 14 18.39 -37.58 -14.50
C THR A 14 18.94 -36.17 -14.63
N SER A 15 18.50 -35.48 -15.68
CA SER A 15 18.82 -34.09 -15.94
C SER A 15 18.60 -33.28 -14.67
N PRO A 16 19.45 -32.28 -14.37
CA PRO A 16 19.26 -31.45 -13.19
C PRO A 16 17.86 -30.80 -13.26
N PRO A 17 17.17 -30.62 -12.13
CA PRO A 17 15.96 -29.81 -12.11
C PRO A 17 16.33 -28.44 -12.71
N GLY A 18 15.58 -28.04 -13.73
CA GLY A 18 15.72 -26.72 -14.34
C GLY A 18 15.57 -25.62 -13.27
N PRO A 19 16.01 -24.39 -13.59
CA PRO A 19 15.94 -23.29 -12.64
C PRO A 19 14.52 -23.17 -12.10
N ALA A 20 14.42 -23.06 -10.77
CA ALA A 20 13.19 -22.79 -10.05
C ALA A 20 12.42 -21.69 -10.79
N SER A 21 11.13 -21.95 -11.04
CA SER A 21 10.22 -21.02 -11.70
C SER A 21 10.38 -19.64 -11.10
N ASP A 22 10.94 -18.70 -11.87
CA ASP A 22 10.81 -17.28 -11.58
C ASP A 22 9.31 -17.00 -11.44
N SER A 23 8.90 -16.61 -10.24
CA SER A 23 7.56 -16.10 -10.00
C SER A 23 7.42 -14.83 -10.84
N GLU A 24 6.83 -14.94 -12.04
CA GLU A 24 6.50 -13.78 -12.87
C GLU A 24 5.79 -12.73 -12.01
N ALA A 25 6.39 -11.54 -11.91
CA ALA A 25 5.80 -10.45 -11.16
C ALA A 25 4.49 -10.03 -11.85
N VAL A 26 3.36 -10.32 -11.20
CA VAL A 26 2.05 -9.92 -11.70
C VAL A 26 1.91 -8.41 -11.54
N VAL A 27 1.69 -7.70 -12.65
CA VAL A 27 1.36 -6.27 -12.65
C VAL A 27 -0.12 -6.10 -12.37
N GLN A 28 -0.48 -5.25 -11.40
CA GLN A 28 -1.85 -4.98 -11.00
C GLN A 28 -2.16 -3.48 -11.03
N ILE A 29 -3.36 -3.13 -11.50
CA ILE A 29 -3.92 -1.77 -11.46
C ILE A 29 -5.14 -1.81 -10.55
N ASN A 30 -5.13 -0.96 -9.51
CA ASN A 30 -6.19 -0.90 -8.52
C ASN A 30 -7.00 0.39 -8.66
N ILE A 31 -8.32 0.29 -8.54
CA ILE A 31 -9.24 1.43 -8.52
C ILE A 31 -9.84 1.49 -7.12
N LEU A 32 -9.81 2.67 -6.52
CA LEU A 32 -10.39 2.94 -5.19
C LEU A 32 -11.68 3.75 -5.38
N ASP A 33 -12.78 3.24 -4.84
CA ASP A 33 -14.08 3.92 -4.74
C ASP A 33 -14.47 4.00 -3.26
N ILE A 34 -14.69 5.22 -2.76
CA ILE A 34 -14.97 5.49 -1.34
C ILE A 34 -15.97 6.65 -1.22
N PHE A 35 -16.66 6.71 -0.07
CA PHE A 35 -17.55 7.83 0.26
C PHE A 35 -16.77 9.13 0.47
N GLY A 36 -17.27 10.22 -0.11
CA GLY A 36 -16.73 11.57 0.12
C GLY A 36 -17.11 12.14 1.49
N PHE A 37 -16.66 13.37 1.78
CA PHE A 37 -16.92 14.05 3.05
C PHE A 37 -18.42 14.30 3.28
N GLU A 38 -18.92 13.97 4.46
CA GLU A 38 -20.32 14.13 4.85
C GLU A 38 -20.47 15.14 5.99
N ALA A 39 -21.45 16.04 5.90
CA ALA A 39 -21.76 17.01 6.95
C ALA A 39 -23.27 17.19 7.12
N PHE A 40 -23.81 16.65 8.20
CA PHE A 40 -25.22 16.81 8.58
C PHE A 40 -25.36 17.69 9.81
N ARG A 41 -26.62 18.01 10.18
CA ARG A 41 -26.95 18.76 11.40
C ARG A 41 -26.54 18.01 12.67
N VAL A 42 -26.64 16.69 12.65
CA VAL A 42 -26.14 15.79 13.70
C VAL A 42 -25.40 14.67 12.97
N ASN A 43 -24.14 14.45 13.34
CA ASN A 43 -23.29 13.41 12.76
C ASN A 43 -23.13 12.28 13.78
N SER A 44 -23.29 11.05 13.33
CA SER A 44 -23.07 9.86 14.15
C SER A 44 -21.60 9.41 14.06
N LEU A 45 -21.26 8.34 14.78
CA LEU A 45 -19.92 7.74 14.74
C LEU A 45 -19.53 7.32 13.31
N GLU A 46 -20.50 6.88 12.51
CA GLU A 46 -20.30 6.47 11.12
C GLU A 46 -19.78 7.63 10.26
N GLN A 47 -20.38 8.82 10.39
CA GLN A 47 -19.89 10.02 9.68
C GLN A 47 -18.49 10.41 10.16
N LEU A 48 -18.20 10.28 11.44
CA LEU A 48 -16.85 10.51 11.96
C LEU A 48 -15.84 9.57 11.28
N CYS A 49 -16.16 8.28 11.15
CA CYS A 49 -15.32 7.30 10.47
C CYS A 49 -15.14 7.61 8.97
N ILE A 50 -16.21 8.00 8.27
CA ILE A 50 -16.15 8.40 6.85
C ILE A 50 -15.26 9.63 6.67
N ASN A 51 -15.46 10.66 7.49
CA ASN A 51 -14.68 11.89 7.41
C ASN A 51 -13.23 11.68 7.80
N TYR A 52 -12.95 10.85 8.80
CA TYR A 52 -11.59 10.45 9.16
C TYR A 52 -10.89 9.70 8.02
N ALA A 53 -11.57 8.76 7.35
CA ALA A 53 -11.00 8.07 6.19
C ALA A 53 -10.62 9.05 5.07
N ASN A 54 -11.47 10.05 4.80
CA ASN A 54 -11.17 11.11 3.84
C ASN A 54 -9.97 11.96 4.27
N GLU A 55 -9.89 12.35 5.55
CA GLU A 55 -8.78 13.14 6.09
C GLU A 55 -7.44 12.39 5.98
N ALA A 56 -7.43 11.09 6.30
CA ALA A 56 -6.25 10.25 6.17
C ALA A 56 -5.81 10.07 4.70
N LEU A 57 -6.77 9.96 3.77
CA LEU A 57 -6.48 9.91 2.34
C LEU A 57 -5.93 11.24 1.82
N GLN A 58 -6.47 12.37 2.27
CA GLN A 58 -5.93 13.69 1.93
C GLN A 58 -4.50 13.86 2.44
N HIS A 59 -4.21 13.40 3.67
CA HIS A 59 -2.86 13.41 4.22
C HIS A 59 -1.89 12.59 3.35
N GLN A 60 -2.29 11.38 2.98
CA GLN A 60 -1.50 10.48 2.14
C GLN A 60 -1.27 11.08 0.75
N PHE A 61 -2.30 11.68 0.15
CA PHE A 61 -2.23 12.33 -1.15
C PHE A 61 -1.25 13.51 -1.14
N ASN A 62 -1.39 14.43 -0.17
CA ASN A 62 -0.51 15.58 -0.02
C ASN A 62 0.96 15.15 0.14
N LYS A 63 1.22 14.09 0.91
CA LYS A 63 2.57 13.58 1.14
C LYS A 63 3.19 12.85 -0.06
N HIS A 64 2.38 12.18 -0.89
CA HIS A 64 2.90 11.26 -1.92
C HIS A 64 2.77 11.76 -3.35
N VAL A 65 1.72 12.52 -3.66
CA VAL A 65 1.49 13.03 -5.01
C VAL A 65 2.22 14.34 -5.18
N LEU A 66 1.99 15.33 -4.30
CA LEU A 66 2.65 16.64 -4.41
C LEU A 66 4.17 16.57 -4.26
N ARG A 67 4.67 15.65 -3.44
CA ARG A 67 6.11 15.40 -3.33
C ARG A 67 6.68 14.78 -4.59
N ARG A 68 5.99 13.79 -5.18
CA ARG A 68 6.44 13.17 -6.43
C ARG A 68 6.39 14.14 -7.60
N GLU A 69 5.36 14.97 -7.68
CA GLU A 69 5.28 16.02 -8.69
C GLU A 69 6.45 17.00 -8.56
N GLN A 70 6.79 17.44 -7.34
CA GLN A 70 7.97 18.29 -7.11
C GLN A 70 9.27 17.61 -7.57
N GLU A 71 9.47 16.33 -7.24
CA GLU A 71 10.65 15.56 -7.65
C GLU A 71 10.74 15.43 -9.19
N GLU A 72 9.62 15.22 -9.87
CA GLU A 72 9.56 15.12 -11.34
C GLU A 72 9.85 16.48 -12.01
N TYR A 73 9.26 17.56 -11.50
CA TYR A 73 9.51 18.91 -12.04
C TYR A 73 10.98 19.33 -11.90
N GLU A 74 11.63 18.98 -10.78
CA GLU A 74 13.06 19.18 -10.58
C GLU A 74 13.90 18.36 -11.57
N ALA A 75 13.52 17.10 -11.82
CA ALA A 75 14.20 16.21 -12.76
C ALA A 75 14.09 16.70 -14.22
N GLU A 76 12.94 17.26 -14.60
CA GLU A 76 12.70 17.81 -15.94
C GLU A 76 13.27 19.23 -16.13
N GLY A 77 13.77 19.86 -15.06
CA GLY A 77 14.33 21.22 -15.11
C GLY A 77 13.27 22.29 -15.36
N ILE A 78 12.01 22.02 -15.02
CA ILE A 78 10.90 22.95 -15.16
C ILE A 78 10.92 23.90 -13.96
N ALA A 79 10.77 25.20 -14.22
CA ALA A 79 10.67 26.20 -13.16
C ALA A 79 9.37 25.96 -12.36
N TRP A 80 9.50 25.37 -11.18
CA TRP A 80 8.40 25.09 -10.27
C TRP A 80 8.39 26.08 -9.11
N GLU A 81 7.22 26.66 -8.83
CA GLU A 81 6.98 27.40 -7.60
C GLU A 81 6.41 26.43 -6.57
N ARG A 82 7.11 26.28 -5.45
CA ARG A 82 6.72 25.33 -4.40
C ARG A 82 5.35 25.72 -3.86
N VAL A 83 4.35 24.86 -4.11
CA VAL A 83 3.01 25.06 -3.56
C VAL A 83 3.01 24.60 -2.11
N ASP A 84 2.87 25.55 -1.19
CA ASP A 84 2.62 25.24 0.22
C ASP A 84 1.21 24.66 0.35
N PHE A 85 1.11 23.44 0.87
CA PHE A 85 -0.16 22.79 1.17
C PHE A 85 -0.39 22.77 2.69
N ALA A 86 -1.65 22.85 3.10
CA ALA A 86 -2.02 22.73 4.51
C ALA A 86 -1.77 21.29 4.98
N ASP A 87 -0.92 21.14 6.00
CA ASP A 87 -0.72 19.86 6.66
C ASP A 87 -1.89 19.57 7.61
N ASN A 88 -2.53 18.43 7.38
CA ASN A 88 -3.65 17.93 8.17
C ASN A 88 -3.25 16.84 9.17
N GLN A 89 -1.95 16.56 9.33
CA GLN A 89 -1.43 15.54 10.25
C GLN A 89 -2.00 15.68 11.66
N ALA A 90 -2.07 16.91 12.18
CA ALA A 90 -2.62 17.17 13.51
C ALA A 90 -4.09 16.74 13.64
N CYS A 91 -4.89 16.90 12.58
CA CYS A 91 -6.30 16.45 12.57
C CYS A 91 -6.39 14.92 12.59
N VAL A 92 -5.57 14.25 11.76
CA VAL A 92 -5.51 12.78 11.70
C VAL A 92 -5.06 12.20 13.06
N GLU A 93 -4.00 12.76 13.65
CA GLU A 93 -3.47 12.35 14.95
C GLU A 93 -4.45 12.57 16.10
N LEU A 94 -5.21 13.66 16.07
CA LEU A 94 -6.27 13.90 17.06
C LEU A 94 -7.30 12.78 17.08
N ILE A 95 -7.64 12.23 15.92
CA ILE A 95 -8.65 11.17 15.81
C ILE A 95 -8.05 9.80 16.14
N GLN A 96 -6.91 9.43 15.54
CA GLN A 96 -6.34 8.08 15.60
C GLN A 96 -5.24 7.87 16.65
N GLY A 97 -4.82 8.94 17.34
CA GLY A 97 -3.65 8.93 18.22
C GLY A 97 -3.72 7.83 19.29
N ARG A 98 -2.69 6.98 19.34
CA ARG A 98 -2.63 5.81 20.24
C ARG A 98 -2.74 6.18 21.73
N HIS A 99 -2.25 7.35 22.11
CA HIS A 99 -2.35 7.88 23.46
C HIS A 99 -3.06 9.23 23.39
N GLY A 100 -4.30 9.30 23.88
CA GLY A 100 -5.08 10.54 23.90
C GLY A 100 -5.76 10.94 22.59
N GLY A 101 -5.76 10.07 21.57
CA GLY A 101 -6.62 10.26 20.39
C GLY A 101 -8.08 9.93 20.70
N LEU A 102 -9.00 10.56 19.98
CA LEU A 102 -10.44 10.43 20.22
C LEU A 102 -10.89 8.96 20.19
N LEU A 103 -10.45 8.19 19.19
CA LEU A 103 -10.82 6.78 19.08
C LEU A 103 -10.19 5.92 20.18
N GLY A 104 -8.97 6.26 20.63
CA GLY A 104 -8.32 5.57 21.74
C GLY A 104 -9.06 5.80 23.06
N LEU A 105 -9.49 7.03 23.33
CA LEU A 105 -10.29 7.36 24.51
C LEU A 105 -11.66 6.67 24.48
N LEU A 106 -12.29 6.56 23.31
CA LEU A 106 -13.57 5.85 23.18
C LEU A 106 -13.43 4.34 23.46
N ASP A 107 -12.32 3.73 23.06
CA ASP A 107 -12.02 2.32 23.30
C ASP A 107 -11.73 2.04 24.79
N GLU A 108 -11.10 2.99 25.50
CA GLU A 108 -10.82 2.89 26.94
C GLU A 108 -12.09 2.93 27.83
N GLU A 109 -13.14 3.62 27.38
CA GLU A 109 -14.39 3.80 28.13
C GLU A 109 -15.44 2.69 27.88
N CYS A 110 -15.20 1.76 26.96
CA CYS A 110 -16.11 0.65 26.61
C CYS A 110 -15.66 -0.70 27.20
#